data_AF-A0A537HY44-F1
#
_entry.id   AF-A0A537HY44-F1
#
_cell.length_a   1.000
_cell.length_b   1.000
_cell.length_c   1.000
_cell.angle_alpha   90.00
_cell.angle_beta   90.00
_cell.angle_gamma   90.00
#
_symmetry.space_group_name_H-M   'P 1'
#
loop_
_entity.id
_entity.type
_entity.pdbx_description
1 polymer ?
#
loop_
_entity_poly.entity_id
_entity_poly.type
_entity_poly.pdbx_seq_one_letter_code
_entity_poly.pdbx_strand_id
1 'polypeptide(L)'
;MFRRHYDRKGLDTIIATLLLVVIVVVMTVIVYSWSLGVFGAILPTPPTGREILTIENQGFDNTNMNMTLYLRNTGSTPTTLASYYVQDQNGNQYARTTWPNPPVSPTNLAKVFILINTACTSCTHTGNSFQFQAGNSYTITLITQKNNQFSFTIIR
;
A
#
# COMPACT_ATOMS: atom_id res chain seq x y z
N MET A 1 -2.16 -44.27 74.81
CA MET A 1 -2.57 -43.12 73.99
C MET A 1 -1.34 -42.56 73.29
N PHE A 2 -1.01 -43.04 72.09
CA PHE A 2 0.21 -42.63 71.37
C PHE A 2 -0.11 -41.47 70.44
N ARG A 3 0.38 -40.26 70.77
CA ARG A 3 0.24 -39.06 69.95
C ARG A 3 1.51 -38.86 69.14
N ARG A 4 1.47 -39.22 67.86
CA ARG A 4 2.61 -39.14 66.93
C ARG A 4 2.80 -37.66 66.53
N HIS A 5 3.90 -37.04 66.96
CA HIS A 5 4.28 -35.70 66.53
C HIS A 5 4.88 -35.78 65.12
N TYR A 6 4.22 -35.15 64.16
CA TYR A 6 4.69 -35.04 62.76
C TYR A 6 5.69 -33.89 62.67
N ASP A 7 6.93 -34.17 62.26
CA ASP A 7 7.98 -33.17 62.13
C ASP A 7 7.74 -32.32 60.87
N ARG A 8 7.22 -31.09 61.07
CA ARG A 8 6.68 -30.22 60.00
C ARG A 8 7.76 -29.66 59.06
N LYS A 9 9.01 -29.63 59.50
CA LYS A 9 10.12 -28.94 58.80
C LYS A 9 10.43 -29.52 57.42
N GLY A 10 10.37 -30.85 57.28
CA GLY A 10 10.60 -31.52 55.98
C GLY A 10 9.38 -31.46 55.06
N LEU A 11 8.18 -31.54 55.66
CA LEU A 11 6.91 -31.50 54.93
C LEU A 11 6.66 -30.10 54.33
N ASP A 12 6.99 -29.03 55.05
CA ASP A 12 6.81 -27.65 54.59
C ASP A 12 7.67 -27.35 53.35
N THR A 13 8.88 -27.90 53.27
CA THR A 13 9.76 -27.77 52.11
C THR A 13 9.18 -28.50 50.89
N ILE A 14 8.62 -29.69 51.08
CA ILE A 14 8.01 -30.48 50.01
C ILE A 14 6.73 -29.81 49.52
N ILE A 15 5.90 -29.30 50.43
CA ILE A 15 4.68 -28.57 50.06
C ILE A 15 5.06 -27.28 49.30
N ALA A 16 6.07 -26.55 49.75
CA ALA A 16 6.53 -25.33 49.09
C ALA A 16 7.03 -25.58 47.66
N THR A 17 7.79 -26.64 47.41
CA THR A 17 8.28 -26.97 46.06
C THR A 17 7.16 -27.43 45.14
N LEU A 18 6.20 -28.21 45.64
CA LEU A 18 5.02 -28.60 44.86
C LEU A 18 4.16 -27.39 44.49
N LEU A 19 3.95 -26.47 45.43
CA LEU A 19 3.19 -25.24 45.19
C LEU A 19 3.90 -24.35 44.17
N LEU A 20 5.24 -24.24 44.27
CA LEU A 20 6.07 -23.50 43.30
C LEU A 20 5.91 -24.07 41.89
N VAL A 21 5.99 -25.39 41.72
CA VAL A 21 5.84 -26.01 40.40
C VAL A 21 4.45 -25.72 39.82
N VAL A 22 3.40 -25.80 40.63
CA VAL A 22 2.03 -25.53 40.19
C VAL A 22 1.87 -24.09 39.71
N ILE A 23 2.36 -23.09 40.46
CA ILE A 23 2.23 -21.69 40.04
C ILE A 23 3.04 -21.40 38.77
N VAL A 24 4.21 -22.04 38.60
CA VAL A 24 5.03 -21.87 37.38
C VAL A 24 4.28 -22.39 36.17
N VAL A 25 3.64 -23.56 36.29
CA VAL A 25 2.82 -24.13 35.20
C VAL A 25 1.63 -23.23 34.87
N VAL A 26 0.95 -22.65 35.86
CA VAL A 26 -0.17 -21.74 35.61
C VAL A 26 0.31 -20.46 34.93
N MET A 27 1.40 -19.86 35.40
CA MET A 27 1.96 -18.64 34.83
C MET A 27 2.43 -18.82 33.39
N THR A 28 3.05 -19.95 33.04
CA THR A 28 3.49 -20.20 31.66
C THR A 28 2.31 -20.31 30.70
N VAL A 29 1.19 -20.94 31.11
CA VAL A 29 -0.03 -21.01 30.29
C VAL A 29 -0.64 -19.62 30.06
N ILE A 30 -0.66 -18.76 31.09
CA ILE A 30 -1.13 -17.38 30.98
C ILE A 30 -0.22 -16.58 30.03
N VAL A 31 1.09 -16.68 30.20
CA VAL A 31 2.06 -15.97 29.34
C VAL A 31 1.96 -16.48 27.90
N TYR A 32 1.77 -17.78 27.68
CA TYR A 32 1.61 -18.35 26.34
C TYR A 32 0.34 -17.84 25.65
N SER A 33 -0.80 -17.87 26.34
CA SER A 33 -2.07 -17.36 25.79
C SER A 33 -2.05 -15.85 25.55
N TRP A 34 -1.45 -15.07 26.45
CA TRP A 34 -1.23 -13.64 26.24
C TRP A 34 -0.32 -13.38 25.04
N SER A 35 0.77 -14.13 24.92
CA SER A 35 1.71 -14.00 23.80
C SER A 35 1.00 -14.25 22.47
N LEU A 36 0.21 -15.32 22.35
CA LEU A 36 -0.55 -15.61 21.13
C LEU A 36 -1.53 -14.49 20.76
N GLY A 37 -2.22 -13.89 21.73
CA GLY A 37 -3.12 -12.77 21.51
C GLY A 37 -2.40 -11.50 21.05
N VAL A 38 -1.27 -11.18 21.67
CA VAL A 38 -0.42 -10.05 21.28
C VAL A 38 0.15 -10.27 19.88
N PHE A 39 0.67 -11.46 19.57
CA PHE A 39 1.16 -11.80 18.24
C PHE A 39 0.07 -11.66 17.17
N GLY A 40 -1.17 -12.10 17.44
CA GLY A 40 -2.29 -11.90 16.52
C GLY A 40 -2.65 -10.44 16.25
N ALA A 41 -2.41 -9.54 17.22
CA ALA A 41 -2.73 -8.11 17.10
C ALA A 41 -1.60 -7.27 16.47
N ILE A 42 -0.33 -7.69 16.59
CA ILE A 42 0.82 -6.96 16.03
C ILE A 42 1.21 -7.42 14.63
N LEU A 43 0.71 -8.58 14.18
CA LEU A 43 0.92 -9.00 12.80
C LEU A 43 0.17 -8.03 11.87
N PRO A 44 0.83 -7.48 10.85
CA PRO A 44 0.15 -6.69 9.84
C PRO A 44 -1.00 -7.51 9.27
N THR A 45 -2.23 -7.02 9.42
CA THR A 45 -3.35 -7.57 8.65
C THR A 45 -2.95 -7.53 7.18
N PRO A 46 -3.10 -8.63 6.42
CA PRO A 46 -2.83 -8.61 4.99
C PRO A 46 -3.57 -7.42 4.39
N PRO A 47 -2.92 -6.57 3.58
CA PRO A 47 -3.57 -5.40 3.01
C PRO A 47 -4.89 -5.85 2.35
N THR A 48 -6.01 -5.37 2.89
CA THR A 48 -7.35 -5.71 2.43
C THR A 48 -7.61 -4.98 1.12
N GLY A 49 -7.03 -5.52 0.05
CA GLY A 49 -7.14 -4.96 -1.28
C GLY A 49 -5.82 -4.54 -1.88
N ARG A 50 -5.57 -5.01 -3.10
CA ARG A 50 -4.44 -4.60 -3.93
C ARG A 50 -4.95 -3.65 -5.00
N GLU A 51 -4.35 -2.47 -5.12
CA GLU A 51 -4.54 -1.59 -6.28
C GLU A 51 -3.64 -2.09 -7.40
N ILE A 52 -4.20 -2.33 -8.58
CA ILE A 52 -3.43 -2.69 -9.77
C ILE A 52 -4.07 -1.96 -10.95
N LEU A 53 -3.30 -1.09 -11.60
CA LEU A 53 -3.71 -0.42 -12.82
C LEU A 53 -2.82 -0.90 -13.97
N THR A 54 -3.45 -1.24 -15.09
CA THR A 54 -2.78 -1.62 -16.33
C THR A 54 -3.28 -0.77 -17.47
N ILE A 55 -2.40 -0.41 -18.40
CA ILE A 55 -2.80 0.29 -19.63
C ILE A 55 -3.31 -0.74 -20.63
N GLU A 56 -4.49 -0.48 -21.19
CA GLU A 56 -5.02 -1.27 -22.31
C GLU A 56 -4.84 -0.58 -23.65
N ASN A 57 -4.94 0.75 -23.65
CA ASN A 57 -4.80 1.54 -24.85
C ASN A 57 -4.38 2.97 -24.50
N GLN A 58 -3.78 3.65 -25.47
CA GLN A 58 -3.36 5.04 -25.40
C GLN A 58 -3.67 5.75 -26.71
N GLY A 59 -3.90 7.05 -26.64
CA GLY A 59 -4.06 7.90 -27.81
C GLY A 59 -3.51 9.29 -27.54
N PHE A 60 -3.05 9.95 -28.59
CA PHE A 60 -2.61 11.34 -28.54
C PHE A 60 -3.56 12.18 -29.37
N ASP A 61 -3.82 13.40 -28.90
CA ASP A 61 -4.64 14.34 -29.63
C ASP A 61 -3.87 15.03 -30.77
N ASN A 62 -4.59 15.77 -31.61
CA ASN A 62 -4.01 16.49 -32.73
C ASN A 62 -3.10 17.67 -32.31
N THR A 63 -3.31 18.21 -31.10
CA THR A 63 -2.49 19.33 -30.60
C THR A 63 -1.19 18.88 -29.96
N ASN A 64 -1.01 17.57 -29.77
CA ASN A 64 0.18 16.97 -29.16
C ASN A 64 0.40 17.34 -27.70
N MET A 65 -0.66 17.80 -27.02
CA MET A 65 -0.61 18.27 -25.63
C MET A 65 -1.57 17.51 -24.72
N ASN A 66 -2.42 16.65 -25.28
CA ASN A 66 -3.34 15.81 -24.54
C ASN A 66 -3.16 14.35 -24.94
N MET A 67 -2.87 13.52 -23.93
CA MET A 67 -2.82 12.08 -24.06
C MET A 67 -4.03 11.45 -23.37
N THR A 68 -4.77 10.63 -24.10
CA THR A 68 -5.84 9.79 -23.55
C THR A 68 -5.27 8.43 -23.16
N LEU A 69 -5.47 8.03 -21.91
CA LEU A 69 -5.12 6.71 -21.41
C LEU A 69 -6.37 5.92 -21.06
N TYR A 70 -6.38 4.64 -21.45
CA TYR A 70 -7.37 3.66 -21.04
C TYR A 70 -6.74 2.74 -20.00
N LEU A 71 -7.11 2.94 -18.75
CA LEU A 71 -6.60 2.21 -17.60
C LEU A 71 -7.62 1.16 -17.16
N ARG A 72 -7.21 -0.10 -17.07
CA ARG A 72 -8.01 -1.14 -16.42
C ARG A 72 -7.54 -1.34 -14.99
N ASN A 73 -8.49 -1.35 -14.06
CA ASN A 73 -8.20 -1.83 -12.71
C ASN A 73 -8.27 -3.35 -12.68
N THR A 74 -7.11 -4.00 -12.58
CA THR A 74 -6.99 -5.46 -12.42
C THR A 74 -6.79 -5.87 -10.96
N GLY A 75 -6.86 -4.90 -10.04
CA GLY A 75 -6.78 -5.08 -8.60
C GLY A 75 -8.08 -5.55 -7.97
N SER A 76 -8.04 -5.74 -6.65
CA SER A 76 -9.18 -6.20 -5.85
C SER A 76 -9.92 -5.07 -5.13
N THR A 77 -9.47 -3.82 -5.27
CA THR A 77 -10.15 -2.65 -4.70
C THR A 77 -10.31 -1.51 -5.69
N PRO A 78 -11.33 -0.65 -5.52
CA PRO A 78 -11.44 0.58 -6.30
C PRO A 78 -10.20 1.46 -6.12
N THR A 79 -9.70 2.01 -7.23
CA THR A 79 -8.49 2.85 -7.25
C THR A 79 -8.86 4.27 -7.65
N THR A 80 -8.55 5.25 -6.80
CA THR A 80 -8.78 6.67 -7.08
C THR A 80 -7.45 7.35 -7.40
N LEU A 81 -7.36 7.99 -8.57
CA LEU A 81 -6.18 8.76 -8.98
C LEU A 81 -6.17 10.12 -8.26
N ALA A 82 -4.99 10.57 -7.86
CA ALA A 82 -4.79 11.82 -7.14
C ALA A 82 -3.91 12.81 -7.90
N SER A 83 -2.83 12.32 -8.51
CA SER A 83 -1.89 13.13 -9.28
C SER A 83 -1.26 12.34 -10.42
N TYR A 84 -0.68 13.07 -11.38
CA TYR A 84 0.14 12.48 -12.42
C TYR A 84 1.37 13.32 -12.71
N TYR A 85 2.38 12.66 -13.24
CA TYR A 85 3.64 13.23 -13.70
C TYR A 85 3.94 12.67 -15.09
N VAL A 86 4.41 13.52 -15.98
CA VAL A 86 4.85 13.15 -17.33
C VAL A 86 6.27 13.63 -17.49
N GLN A 87 7.19 12.71 -17.74
CA GLN A 87 8.59 13.01 -17.96
C GLN A 87 9.00 12.63 -19.39
N ASP A 88 9.81 13.46 -20.04
CA ASP A 88 10.45 13.14 -21.32
C ASP A 88 11.81 12.42 -21.13
N GLN A 89 12.43 11.98 -22.22
CA GLN A 89 13.76 11.35 -22.19
C GLN A 89 14.88 12.29 -21.72
N ASN A 90 14.65 13.60 -21.81
CA ASN A 90 15.60 14.65 -21.47
C ASN A 90 15.50 15.09 -20.00
N GLY A 91 14.58 14.48 -19.23
CA GLY A 91 14.36 14.76 -17.82
C GLY A 91 13.43 15.95 -17.54
N ASN A 92 12.86 16.58 -18.56
CA ASN A 92 11.84 17.62 -18.39
C ASN A 92 10.53 16.97 -17.93
N GLN A 93 9.80 17.66 -17.06
CA GLN A 93 8.63 17.07 -16.42
C GLN A 93 7.46 18.04 -16.33
N TYR A 94 6.25 17.55 -16.57
CA TYR A 94 5.00 18.17 -16.15
C TYR A 94 4.40 17.40 -14.98
N ALA A 95 3.92 18.11 -13.98
CA ALA A 95 3.27 17.54 -12.81
C ALA A 95 1.91 18.19 -12.59
N ARG A 96 0.91 17.37 -12.33
CA ARG A 96 -0.40 17.82 -11.84
C ARG A 96 -0.64 17.18 -10.48
N THR A 97 -0.43 17.96 -9.42
CA THR A 97 -0.51 17.50 -8.03
C THR A 97 -1.94 17.31 -7.52
N THR A 98 -2.91 18.00 -8.12
CA THR A 98 -4.33 17.86 -7.81
C THR A 98 -5.10 17.50 -9.07
N TRP A 99 -5.49 16.24 -9.18
CA TRP A 99 -6.19 15.70 -10.33
C TRP A 99 -7.38 14.83 -9.88
N PRO A 100 -8.58 15.41 -9.75
CA PRO A 100 -9.76 14.66 -9.38
C PRO A 100 -10.20 13.76 -10.54
N ASN A 101 -10.34 12.47 -10.26
CA ASN A 101 -10.88 11.48 -11.20
C ASN A 101 -11.82 10.54 -10.43
N PRO A 102 -12.96 10.10 -11.00
CA PRO A 102 -13.79 9.08 -10.38
C PRO A 102 -12.99 7.81 -10.04
N PRO A 103 -13.35 7.11 -8.95
CA PRO A 103 -12.71 5.84 -8.61
C PRO A 103 -12.94 4.81 -9.71
N VAL A 104 -11.89 4.08 -10.06
CA VAL A 104 -11.94 2.98 -11.02
C VAL A 104 -12.22 1.70 -10.26
N SER A 105 -13.43 1.16 -10.37
CA SER A 105 -13.80 -0.12 -9.75
C SER A 105 -12.98 -1.29 -10.32
N PRO A 106 -12.77 -2.37 -9.55
CA PRO A 106 -12.14 -3.61 -10.04
C PRO A 106 -12.78 -4.09 -11.34
N THR A 107 -11.96 -4.64 -12.25
CA THR A 107 -12.30 -5.12 -13.60
C THR A 107 -12.78 -4.05 -14.59
N ASN A 108 -13.04 -2.83 -14.13
CA ASN A 108 -13.56 -1.77 -14.99
C ASN A 108 -12.44 -1.01 -15.72
N LEU A 109 -12.81 -0.41 -16.85
CA LEU A 109 -11.96 0.51 -17.60
C LEU A 109 -12.27 1.96 -17.23
N ALA A 110 -11.23 2.75 -17.01
CA ALA A 110 -11.30 4.20 -16.92
C ALA A 110 -10.61 4.86 -18.10
N LYS A 111 -11.25 5.89 -18.63
CA LYS A 111 -10.68 6.80 -19.63
C LYS A 111 -10.20 8.05 -18.91
N VAL A 112 -8.91 8.35 -19.01
CA VAL A 112 -8.31 9.50 -18.34
C VAL A 112 -7.51 10.36 -19.31
N PHE A 113 -7.46 11.66 -19.04
CA PHE A 113 -6.76 12.64 -19.87
C PHE A 113 -5.54 13.17 -19.14
N ILE A 114 -4.38 13.02 -19.77
CA ILE A 114 -3.09 13.50 -19.30
C ILE A 114 -2.72 14.71 -20.15
N LEU A 115 -2.86 15.88 -19.55
CA LEU A 115 -2.64 17.17 -20.20
C LEU A 115 -1.24 17.68 -19.85
N ILE A 116 -0.56 18.28 -20.81
CA ILE A 116 0.75 18.95 -20.62
C ILE A 116 0.75 20.34 -21.25
N ASN A 117 1.78 21.14 -20.93
CA ASN A 117 1.99 22.47 -21.51
C ASN A 117 0.73 23.36 -21.36
N THR A 118 0.38 24.15 -22.39
CA THR A 118 -0.77 25.06 -22.40
C THR A 118 -2.12 24.35 -22.28
N ALA A 119 -2.21 23.05 -22.58
CA ALA A 119 -3.43 22.27 -22.36
C ALA A 119 -3.70 21.99 -20.87
N CYS A 120 -2.68 22.12 -20.00
CA CYS A 120 -2.82 21.94 -18.56
C CYS A 120 -2.54 23.24 -17.79
N THR A 121 -3.59 24.01 -17.55
CA THR A 121 -3.49 25.28 -16.79
C THR A 121 -3.12 25.09 -15.32
N SER A 122 -3.38 23.91 -14.76
CA SER A 122 -3.08 23.56 -13.36
C SER A 122 -1.80 22.72 -13.21
N CYS A 123 -0.99 22.57 -14.26
CA CYS A 123 0.25 21.82 -14.19
C CYS A 123 1.43 22.72 -13.84
N THR A 124 2.35 22.19 -13.05
CA THR A 124 3.68 22.77 -12.86
C THR A 124 4.67 22.07 -13.78
N HIS A 125 5.61 22.81 -14.39
CA HIS A 125 6.65 22.22 -15.22
C HIS A 125 8.03 22.40 -14.57
N THR A 126 8.95 21.51 -14.90
CA THR A 126 10.35 21.56 -14.49
C THR A 126 11.22 21.28 -15.72
N GLY A 127 12.21 22.14 -15.96
CA GLY A 127 13.03 22.10 -17.17
C GLY A 127 12.37 22.83 -18.34
N ASN A 128 12.63 22.35 -19.55
CA ASN A 128 12.10 22.92 -20.79
C ASN A 128 10.67 22.44 -21.06
N SER A 129 9.84 23.33 -21.62
CA SER A 129 8.51 22.95 -22.07
C SER A 129 8.60 22.03 -23.28
N PHE A 130 7.89 20.91 -23.25
CA PHE A 130 7.78 19.99 -24.38
C PHE A 130 6.32 19.71 -24.76
N GLN A 131 6.16 19.01 -25.88
CA GLN A 131 4.92 18.44 -26.40
C GLN A 131 5.18 16.98 -26.77
N PHE A 132 4.14 16.18 -26.92
CA PHE A 132 4.27 14.78 -27.33
C PHE A 132 4.68 14.71 -28.81
N GLN A 133 5.83 14.14 -29.12
CA GLN A 133 6.35 14.00 -30.49
C GLN A 133 6.50 12.52 -30.84
N ALA A 134 6.18 12.16 -32.08
CA ALA A 134 6.31 10.79 -32.56
C ALA A 134 7.79 10.35 -32.54
N GLY A 135 8.03 9.10 -32.13
CA GLY A 135 9.36 8.52 -31.95
C GLY A 135 9.99 8.75 -30.58
N ASN A 136 9.42 9.62 -29.74
CA ASN A 136 9.93 9.88 -28.40
C ASN A 136 9.18 9.07 -27.34
N SER A 137 9.89 8.64 -26.29
CA SER A 137 9.29 7.97 -25.13
C SER A 137 8.99 8.94 -24.00
N TYR A 138 7.86 8.74 -23.34
CA TYR A 138 7.42 9.51 -22.18
C TYR A 138 7.13 8.57 -21.02
N THR A 139 7.57 8.93 -19.83
CA THR A 139 7.27 8.18 -18.60
C THR A 139 6.13 8.87 -17.88
N ILE A 140 4.99 8.17 -17.80
CA ILE A 140 3.79 8.62 -17.11
C ILE A 140 3.76 7.94 -15.76
N THR A 141 3.86 8.73 -14.70
CA THR A 141 3.67 8.27 -13.32
C THR A 141 2.32 8.73 -12.81
N LEU A 142 1.50 7.80 -12.37
CA LEU A 142 0.22 8.05 -11.72
C LEU A 142 0.35 7.75 -10.23
N ILE A 143 -0.19 8.62 -9.39
CA ILE A 143 -0.26 8.42 -7.93
C ILE A 143 -1.72 8.32 -7.52
N THR A 144 -2.05 7.31 -6.72
CA THR A 144 -3.38 7.11 -6.17
C THR A 144 -3.58 7.88 -4.86
N GLN A 145 -4.82 8.03 -4.42
CA GLN A 145 -5.12 8.63 -3.11
C GLN A 145 -4.51 7.85 -1.93
N LYS A 146 -4.20 6.56 -2.10
CA LYS A 146 -3.48 5.74 -1.13
C LYS A 146 -1.96 5.86 -1.25
N ASN A 147 -1.48 6.81 -2.06
CA ASN A 147 -0.07 7.05 -2.32
C ASN A 147 0.66 5.86 -3.00
N ASN A 148 -0.08 5.02 -3.74
CA ASN A 148 0.53 4.00 -4.58
C ASN A 148 0.94 4.62 -5.92
N GLN A 149 2.12 4.23 -6.41
CA GLN A 149 2.69 4.75 -7.65
C GLN A 149 2.60 3.71 -8.77
N PHE A 150 2.07 4.12 -9.91
CA PHE A 150 2.03 3.33 -11.14
C PHE A 150 2.78 4.09 -12.23
N SER A 151 3.88 3.53 -12.73
CA SER A 151 4.70 4.15 -13.78
C SER A 151 4.61 3.35 -15.07
N PHE A 152 4.41 4.06 -16.18
CA PHE A 152 4.28 3.49 -17.50
C PHE A 152 5.12 4.28 -18.50
N THR A 153 5.89 3.59 -19.32
CA THR A 153 6.64 4.21 -20.42
C THR A 153 5.87 4.03 -21.71
N ILE A 154 5.61 5.14 -22.42
CA ILE A 154 4.80 5.15 -23.63
C ILE A 154 5.55 5.89 -24.72
N ILE A 155 5.62 5.28 -25.90
CA ILE A 155 6.18 5.89 -27.10
C ILE A 155 5.03 6.44 -27.93
N ARG A 156 5.19 7.66 -28.45
CA ARG A 156 4.25 8.20 -29.42
C ARG A 156 4.62 7.81 -30.83
#